data_AF-A0AA37NLH6-F1
#
_entry.id   AF-A0AA37NLH6-F1
#
_cell.length_a   1.000
_cell.length_b   1.000
_cell.length_c   1.000
_cell.angle_alpha   90.00
_cell.angle_beta   90.00
_cell.angle_gamma   90.00
#
_symmetry.space_group_name_H-M   'P 1'
#
loop_
_entity.id
_entity.type
_entity.pdbx_description
1 polymer ?
#
loop_
_entity_poly.entity_id
_entity_poly.type
_entity_poly.pdbx_seq_one_letter_code
_entity_poly.pdbx_strand_id
1 'polypeptide(L)'
;MSLRREDCYCDLTTFYENVARRLRKKVTDKTKFDCRKICVTKSVQEVLWSYYREEKNRTDEQIAAMLLGYGPKANLEEHGILEYRAETEAGFISYEEG
;
A
#
# COMPACT_ATOMS: atom_id res chain seq x y z
N MET A 1 8.26 1.40 8.87
CA MET A 1 9.23 1.92 7.88
C MET A 1 8.70 3.21 7.27
N SER A 2 9.56 4.20 7.03
CA SER A 2 9.16 5.46 6.39
C SER A 2 9.13 5.33 4.87
N LEU A 3 8.08 5.90 4.27
CA LEU A 3 7.86 6.00 2.84
C LEU A 3 7.95 7.47 2.40
N ARG A 4 7.98 7.68 1.09
CA ARG A 4 7.78 8.98 0.45
C ARG A 4 6.44 8.97 -0.27
N ARG A 5 5.93 10.15 -0.60
CA ARG A 5 4.66 10.29 -1.34
C ARG A 5 4.72 9.51 -2.66
N GLU A 6 5.85 9.49 -3.34
CA GLU A 6 6.03 8.80 -4.62
C GLU A 6 5.98 7.27 -4.49
N ASP A 7 6.28 6.71 -3.31
CA ASP A 7 6.08 5.28 -3.07
C ASP A 7 4.58 4.94 -2.94
N CYS A 8 3.75 5.94 -2.63
CA CYS A 8 2.33 5.78 -2.28
C CYS A 8 1.37 6.21 -3.40
N TYR A 9 1.71 7.22 -4.20
CA TYR A 9 0.85 7.74 -5.29
C TYR A 9 0.96 6.82 -6.52
N CYS A 10 0.35 5.64 -6.42
CA CYS A 10 0.37 4.59 -7.44
C CYS A 10 -0.79 3.61 -7.22
N ASP A 11 -0.95 2.61 -8.09
CA ASP A 11 -1.92 1.54 -7.87
C ASP A 11 -1.47 0.60 -6.73
N LEU A 12 -2.40 -0.18 -6.18
CA LEU A 12 -2.16 -1.06 -5.04
C LEU A 12 -1.05 -2.10 -5.28
N THR A 13 -0.96 -2.66 -6.48
CA THR A 13 0.10 -3.63 -6.80
C THR A 13 1.45 -2.94 -6.73
N THR A 14 1.59 -1.82 -7.44
CA THR A 14 2.82 -1.00 -7.43
C THR A 14 3.18 -0.53 -6.01
N PHE A 15 2.19 -0.17 -5.19
CA PHE A 15 2.39 0.21 -3.80
C PHE A 15 3.02 -0.92 -2.98
N TYR A 16 2.48 -2.14 -3.06
CA TYR A 16 3.04 -3.27 -2.32
C TYR A 16 4.44 -3.66 -2.80
N GLU A 17 4.70 -3.56 -4.11
CA GLU A 17 6.05 -3.72 -4.64
C GLU A 17 7.02 -2.67 -4.10
N ASN A 18 6.61 -1.41 -4.02
CA ASN A 18 7.43 -0.33 -3.46
C ASN A 18 7.74 -0.58 -1.99
N VAL A 19 6.76 -1.01 -1.19
CA VAL A 19 6.99 -1.44 0.21
C VAL A 19 7.99 -2.59 0.28
N ALA A 20 7.85 -3.61 -0.58
CA ALA A 20 8.79 -4.73 -0.63
C ALA A 20 10.22 -4.29 -1.01
N ARG A 21 10.37 -3.39 -1.99
CA ARG A 21 11.65 -2.80 -2.37
C ARG A 21 12.27 -2.00 -1.21
N ARG A 22 11.46 -1.25 -0.44
CA ARG A 22 11.91 -0.53 0.77
C ARG A 22 12.38 -1.47 1.87
N LEU A 23 11.80 -2.66 1.98
CA LEU A 23 12.27 -3.75 2.82
C LEU A 23 13.51 -4.49 2.27
N ARG A 24 14.06 -4.04 1.14
CA ARG A 24 15.17 -4.69 0.41
C ARG A 24 14.84 -6.14 0.01
N LYS A 25 13.55 -6.42 -0.24
CA LYS A 25 13.10 -7.71 -0.77
C LYS A 25 13.07 -7.67 -2.29
N LYS A 26 13.41 -8.80 -2.91
CA LYS A 26 13.32 -8.97 -4.36
C LYS A 26 11.85 -9.18 -4.73
N VAL A 27 11.37 -8.36 -5.66
CA VAL A 27 10.06 -8.52 -6.32
C VAL A 27 10.29 -9.23 -7.65
N THR A 28 9.48 -10.26 -7.90
CA THR A 28 9.45 -11.07 -9.12
C THR A 28 8.01 -11.29 -9.54
N ASP A 29 7.81 -11.83 -10.74
CA ASP A 29 6.52 -12.33 -11.23
C ASP A 29 5.82 -13.32 -10.28
N LYS A 30 6.58 -14.15 -9.56
CA LYS A 30 6.07 -15.08 -8.54
C LYS A 30 5.75 -14.45 -7.19
N THR A 31 5.95 -13.14 -7.02
CA THR A 31 5.76 -12.47 -5.74
C THR A 31 4.28 -12.26 -5.47
N LYS A 32 3.84 -12.64 -4.27
CA LYS A 32 2.51 -12.37 -3.76
C LYS A 32 2.57 -11.47 -2.53
N PHE A 33 1.55 -10.62 -2.40
CA PHE A 33 1.40 -9.70 -1.28
C PHE A 33 0.13 -10.03 -0.50
N ASP A 34 0.22 -10.09 0.83
CA ASP A 34 -0.95 -10.19 1.70
C ASP A 34 -1.28 -8.81 2.27
N CYS A 35 -2.32 -8.16 1.74
CA CYS A 35 -2.78 -6.83 2.17
C CYS A 35 -3.20 -6.78 3.65
N ARG A 36 -3.48 -7.93 4.28
CA ARG A 36 -3.82 -8.02 5.72
C ARG A 36 -2.58 -8.00 6.61
N LYS A 37 -1.39 -8.15 6.04
CA LYS A 37 -0.08 -8.19 6.73
C LYS A 37 0.68 -6.87 6.61
N ILE A 38 -0.04 -5.79 6.33
CA ILE A 38 0.50 -4.43 6.27
C ILE A 38 -0.49 -3.45 6.87
N CYS A 39 0.02 -2.59 7.75
CA CYS A 39 -0.68 -1.43 8.27
C CYS A 39 0.03 -0.16 7.79
N VAL A 40 -0.73 0.90 7.56
CA VAL A 40 -0.23 2.20 7.10
C VAL A 40 -0.84 3.34 7.91
N THR A 41 -0.28 4.52 7.77
CA THR A 41 -0.87 5.78 8.25
C THR A 41 -2.02 6.23 7.34
N LYS A 42 -2.91 7.09 7.83
CA LYS A 42 -4.04 7.61 7.05
C LYS A 42 -3.57 8.41 5.84
N SER A 43 -2.49 9.18 5.97
CA SER A 43 -1.83 9.92 4.89
C SER A 43 -1.49 9.03 3.69
N VAL A 44 -1.08 7.77 3.91
CA VAL A 44 -0.82 6.82 2.81
C VAL A 44 -2.12 6.42 2.11
N GLN A 45 -3.17 6.11 2.87
CA GLN A 45 -4.47 5.77 2.32
C GLN A 45 -5.08 6.92 1.52
N GLU A 46 -4.94 8.16 1.99
CA GLU A 46 -5.38 9.37 1.28
C GLU A 46 -4.63 9.58 -0.03
N VAL A 47 -3.32 9.32 -0.06
CA VAL A 47 -2.52 9.41 -1.29
C VAL A 47 -2.93 8.33 -2.31
N LEU A 48 -3.19 7.10 -1.84
CA LEU A 48 -3.75 6.04 -2.70
C LEU A 48 -5.13 6.45 -3.24
N TRP A 49 -5.99 7.01 -2.38
CA TRP A 49 -7.31 7.50 -2.78
C TRP A 49 -7.21 8.56 -3.87
N SER A 50 -6.37 9.57 -3.68
CA SER A 50 -6.10 10.62 -4.67
C SER A 50 -5.62 10.04 -5.99
N TYR A 51 -4.69 9.08 -6.00
CA TYR A 51 -4.23 8.43 -7.23
C TYR A 51 -5.40 7.80 -8.01
N TYR A 52 -6.25 7.03 -7.36
CA TYR A 52 -7.36 6.38 -8.07
C TYR A 52 -8.43 7.36 -8.54
N ARG A 53 -8.67 8.44 -7.77
CA ARG A 53 -9.59 9.49 -8.17
C ARG A 53 -9.05 10.26 -9.38
N GLU A 54 -7.81 10.73 -9.30
CA GLU A 54 -7.20 11.67 -10.25
C GLU A 54 -6.68 10.96 -11.51
N GLU A 55 -5.96 9.84 -11.37
CA GLU A 55 -5.31 9.16 -12.50
C GLU A 55 -6.18 8.08 -13.15
N LYS A 56 -7.10 7.50 -12.38
CA LYS A 56 -7.96 6.39 -12.83
C LYS A 56 -9.42 6.77 -12.99
N ASN A 57 -9.79 8.01 -12.70
CA ASN A 57 -11.17 8.52 -12.78
C ASN A 57 -12.20 7.60 -12.10
N ARG A 58 -11.81 7.01 -10.96
CA ARG A 58 -12.70 6.12 -10.19
C ARG A 58 -13.64 6.93 -9.31
N THR A 59 -14.86 6.44 -9.13
CA THR A 59 -15.80 7.03 -8.16
C THR A 59 -15.40 6.67 -6.74
N ASP A 60 -15.88 7.44 -5.77
CA ASP A 60 -15.57 7.22 -4.36
C ASP A 60 -16.02 5.83 -3.88
N GLU A 61 -17.17 5.34 -4.35
CA GLU A 61 -17.65 3.99 -4.03
C GLU A 61 -16.74 2.90 -4.60
N GLN A 62 -16.24 3.09 -5.82
CA GLN A 62 -15.30 2.15 -6.44
C GLN A 62 -13.98 2.11 -5.68
N ILE A 63 -13.46 3.28 -5.26
CA ILE A 63 -12.23 3.39 -4.48
C ILE A 63 -12.44 2.75 -3.10
N ALA A 64 -13.55 3.06 -2.43
CA ALA A 64 -13.89 2.48 -1.13
C ALA A 64 -13.98 0.96 -1.19
N ALA A 65 -14.71 0.40 -2.15
CA ALA A 65 -14.85 -1.05 -2.30
C ALA A 65 -13.51 -1.75 -2.56
N MET A 66 -12.67 -1.15 -3.41
CA MET A 66 -11.34 -1.68 -3.71
C MET A 66 -10.39 -1.61 -2.51
N LEU A 67 -10.34 -0.48 -1.79
CA LEU A 67 -9.50 -0.33 -0.60
C LEU A 67 -9.99 -1.21 0.55
N LEU A 68 -11.30 -1.43 0.67
CA LEU A 68 -11.87 -2.36 1.65
C LEU A 68 -11.47 -3.81 1.37
N GLY A 69 -11.44 -4.22 0.09
CA GLY A 69 -11.10 -5.59 -0.30
C GLY A 69 -9.61 -5.88 -0.39
N TYR A 70 -8.82 -4.91 -0.87
CA TYR A 70 -7.43 -5.12 -1.28
C TYR A 70 -6.45 -4.06 -0.77
N GLY A 71 -6.94 -3.01 -0.10
CA GLY A 71 -6.09 -1.94 0.42
C GLY A 71 -5.42 -2.29 1.75
N PRO A 72 -4.35 -1.55 2.12
CA PRO A 72 -3.73 -1.71 3.43
C PRO A 72 -4.62 -1.12 4.54
N LYS A 73 -4.49 -1.64 5.75
CA LYS A 73 -5.21 -1.10 6.91
C LYS A 73 -4.59 0.22 7.38
N ALA A 74 -5.37 1.30 7.40
CA ALA A 74 -4.91 2.64 7.79
C ALA A 74 -5.09 2.91 9.29
N ASN A 75 -4.37 2.20 10.15
CA ASN A 75 -4.50 2.27 11.61
C ASN A 75 -3.19 2.54 12.35
N LEU A 76 -2.12 2.92 11.65
CA LEU A 76 -0.92 3.42 12.32
C LEU A 76 -1.16 4.83 12.85
N GLU A 77 -0.66 5.11 14.05
CA GLU A 77 -0.68 6.46 14.64
C GLU A 77 0.20 7.40 13.82
N GLU A 78 -0.28 8.61 13.59
CA GLU A 78 0.46 9.70 12.96
C GLU A 78 0.93 10.68 14.03
N HIS A 79 2.21 11.04 13.99
CA HIS A 79 2.81 11.98 14.94
C HIS A 79 3.15 13.33 14.28
N GLY A 80 2.71 13.55 13.04
CA GLY A 80 2.89 14.78 12.26
C GLY A 80 1.85 14.94 11.14
N ILE A 81 1.89 16.06 10.41
CA ILE A 81 0.85 16.45 9.43
C ILE A 81 0.85 15.56 8.17
N LEU A 82 2.03 15.13 7.71
CA LEU A 82 2.18 14.25 6.55
C LEU A 82 3.20 13.18 6.88
N GLU A 83 2.72 12.08 7.43
CA GLU A 83 3.56 10.95 7.79
C GLU A 83 3.23 9.75 6.92
N TYR A 84 4.10 9.42 5.97
CA TYR A 84 3.96 8.21 5.17
C TYR A 84 4.72 7.07 5.83
N ARG A 85 4.00 6.18 6.52
CA ARG A 85 4.60 5.04 7.21
C ARG A 85 3.84 3.76 6.89
N ALA A 86 4.58 2.67 6.80
CA ALA A 86 4.05 1.32 6.67
C ALA A 86 4.75 0.38 7.66
N GLU A 87 3.98 -0.52 8.26
CA GLU A 87 4.47 -1.59 9.12
C GLU A 87 3.97 -2.91 8.57
N THR A 88 4.89 -3.85 8.35
CA THR A 88 4.59 -5.15 7.73
C THR A 88 4.82 -6.27 8.73
N GLU A 89 4.00 -7.28 8.66
CA GLU A 89 4.14 -8.52 9.43
C GLU A 89 4.83 -9.62 8.60
N ALA A 90 5.27 -10.68 9.29
CA ALA A 90 5.67 -11.91 8.62
C ALA A 90 4.53 -12.45 7.74
N GLY A 91 4.86 -12.85 6.51
CA GLY A 91 3.88 -13.29 5.52
C GLY A 91 3.33 -12.18 4.64
N PHE A 92 3.74 -10.92 4.82
CA PHE A 92 3.40 -9.85 3.86
C PHE A 92 3.85 -10.18 2.44
N ILE A 93 5.03 -10.80 2.29
CA ILE A 93 5.58 -11.24 1.00
C ILE A 93 5.73 -12.75 1.03
N SER A 94 5.22 -13.41 0.00
CA SER A 94 5.46 -14.81 -0.28
C SER A 94 5.80 -15.02 -1.75
N TYR A 95 6.35 -16.18 -2.07
CA TYR A 95 6.70 -16.58 -3.43
C TYR A 95 5.89 -17.83 -3.77
N GLU A 96 5.21 -17.85 -4.91
CA GLU A 96 4.64 -19.10 -5.39
C GLU A 96 5.75 -20.09 -5.71
N GLU A 97 5.70 -21.25 -5.05
CA GLU A 97 6.42 -22.44 -5.49
C GLU A 97 5.65 -23.00 -6.70
N GLY A 98 6.38 -23.26 -7.79
CA GLY A 98 5.82 -23.85 -9.01
C GLY A 98 5.67 -25.36 -8.92
#